data_AF-A0AAD5R8E0-F1
#
_entry.id   AF-A0AAD5R8E0-F1
#
_cell.length_a   1.000
_cell.length_b   1.000
_cell.length_c   1.000
_cell.angle_alpha   90.00
_cell.angle_beta   90.00
_cell.angle_gamma   90.00
#
_symmetry.space_group_name_H-M   'P 1'
#
loop_
_entity.id
_entity.type
_entity.pdbx_description
1 polymer ?
#
loop_
_entity_poly.entity_id
_entity_poly.type
_entity_poly.pdbx_seq_one_letter_code
_entity_poly.pdbx_strand_id
1 'polypeptide(L)'
;MEKDIIVSTPQLVVNMLNYTESEDTDLVRTPLDVTTFTLVVIDECHNAVKNSPYTVFMRICHRLNFSHRIKPGSSLPQILGLTASCGVGGASTEKDAINHVVKLCAVLNCQVISTVRKNADTK
;
A
#
# COMPACT_ATOMS: atom_id res chain seq x y z
N MET A 1 25.14 -5.55 5.22
CA MET A 1 24.73 -6.31 4.01
C MET A 1 23.50 -5.61 3.46
N GLU A 2 23.65 -4.99 2.30
CA GLU A 2 22.54 -4.32 1.62
C GLU A 2 21.57 -5.37 1.05
N LYS A 3 20.27 -5.08 1.08
CA LYS A 3 19.22 -6.02 0.68
C LYS A 3 18.32 -5.33 -0.35
N ASP A 4 18.21 -5.92 -1.53
CA ASP A 4 17.39 -5.37 -2.61
C ASP A 4 15.92 -5.79 -2.49
N ILE A 5 15.65 -6.93 -1.84
CA ILE A 5 14.30 -7.49 -1.66
C ILE A 5 14.08 -7.77 -0.17
N ILE A 6 12.96 -7.29 0.35
CA ILE A 6 12.54 -7.48 1.73
C ILE A 6 11.13 -8.05 1.72
N VAL A 7 10.93 -9.13 2.47
CA VAL A 7 9.62 -9.70 2.75
C VAL A 7 9.34 -9.48 4.23
N SER A 8 8.20 -8.88 4.55
CA SER A 8 7.86 -8.51 5.92
C SER A 8 6.36 -8.56 6.14
N THR A 9 5.96 -8.71 7.40
CA THR A 9 4.58 -8.42 7.80
C THR A 9 4.34 -6.92 7.75
N PRO A 10 3.11 -6.47 7.41
CA PRO A 10 2.86 -5.04 7.22
C PRO A 10 2.92 -4.24 8.52
N GLN A 11 2.60 -4.85 9.67
CA GLN A 11 2.71 -4.18 10.97
C GLN A 11 4.15 -3.83 11.32
N LEU A 12 5.11 -4.69 10.97
CA LEU A 12 6.53 -4.40 11.21
C LEU A 12 6.98 -3.18 10.37
N VAL A 13 6.56 -3.09 9.10
CA VAL A 13 6.84 -1.94 8.24
C VAL A 13 6.23 -0.66 8.81
N VAL A 14 4.95 -0.70 9.21
CA VAL A 14 4.27 0.45 9.84
C VAL A 14 4.98 0.90 11.11
N ASN A 15 5.40 -0.03 11.97
CA ASN A 15 6.13 0.31 13.19
C ASN A 15 7.46 1.01 12.87
N MET A 16 8.20 0.55 11.86
CA MET A 16 9.46 1.17 11.43
C MET A 16 9.26 2.58 10.86
N LEU A 17 8.14 2.81 10.14
CA LEU A 17 7.80 4.12 9.59
C LEU A 17 7.26 5.11 10.63
N ASN A 18 6.54 4.64 11.66
CA ASN A 18 5.99 5.52 12.70
C ASN A 18 7.02 5.90 13.78
N TYR A 19 8.07 5.11 13.95
CA TYR A 19 9.15 5.40 14.91
C TYR A 19 9.93 6.68 14.55
N THR A 20 9.76 7.19 13.33
CA THR A 20 10.41 8.41 12.85
C THR A 20 9.74 9.69 13.37
N GLU A 21 8.60 9.60 14.06
CA GLU A 21 7.83 10.74 14.59
C GLU A 21 7.99 10.95 16.11
N SER A 22 8.75 10.12 16.84
CA SER A 22 8.98 10.26 18.29
C SER A 22 10.35 10.88 18.62
N GLU A 23 10.36 11.94 19.44
CA GLU A 23 11.54 12.75 19.83
C GLU A 23 12.48 12.11 20.88
N ASP A 24 12.16 10.93 21.41
CA ASP A 24 12.95 10.27 22.46
C ASP A 24 13.54 8.93 22.00
N THR A 25 14.87 8.78 22.04
CA THR A 25 15.61 7.64 22.64
C THR A 25 17.08 7.59 22.16
N ASP A 26 17.98 7.27 23.10
CA ASP A 26 19.43 6.98 22.96
C ASP A 26 19.79 5.76 22.07
N LEU A 27 18.97 5.43 21.08
CA LEU A 27 19.21 4.35 20.12
C LEU A 27 19.40 4.93 18.73
N VAL A 28 20.62 4.83 18.18
CA VAL A 28 20.91 5.16 16.78
C VAL A 28 20.22 4.13 15.89
N ARG A 29 18.96 4.40 15.52
CA ARG A 29 18.23 3.68 14.48
C ARG A 29 17.96 4.63 13.33
N THR A 30 18.42 4.28 12.14
CA THR A 30 18.11 5.05 10.93
C THR A 30 16.62 4.92 10.61
N PRO A 31 15.84 6.01 10.62
CA PRO A 31 14.42 5.98 10.29
C PRO A 31 14.22 5.40 8.88
N LEU A 32 13.31 4.43 8.72
CA LEU A 32 12.95 3.91 7.41
C LEU A 32 12.15 4.99 6.67
N ASP A 33 12.62 5.40 5.50
CA ASP A 33 11.89 6.33 4.63
C ASP A 33 11.15 5.52 3.57
N VAL A 34 9.87 5.81 3.33
CA VAL A 34 9.08 5.08 2.31
C VAL A 34 9.66 5.27 0.91
N THR A 35 10.37 6.38 0.65
CA THR A 35 11.07 6.65 -0.62
C THR A 35 12.30 5.77 -0.85
N THR A 36 12.70 4.97 0.15
CA THR A 36 13.72 3.92 -0.01
C THR A 36 13.24 2.81 -0.93
N PHE A 37 11.93 2.59 -1.01
CA PHE A 37 11.34 1.57 -1.87
C PHE A 37 10.99 2.13 -3.25
N THR A 38 11.32 1.38 -4.28
CA THR A 38 10.89 1.65 -5.66
C THR A 38 9.60 0.91 -6.02
N LEU A 39 9.35 -0.24 -5.40
CA LEU A 39 8.16 -1.08 -5.57
C LEU A 39 7.74 -1.68 -4.23
N VAL A 40 6.43 -1.65 -3.96
CA VAL A 40 5.81 -2.35 -2.83
C VAL A 40 4.71 -3.27 -3.37
N VAL A 41 4.86 -4.56 -3.07
CA VAL A 41 3.87 -5.58 -3.39
C VAL A 41 3.05 -5.90 -2.14
N ILE A 42 1.74 -5.71 -2.22
CA ILE A 42 0.79 -6.00 -1.15
C ILE A 42 0.04 -7.28 -1.50
N ASP A 43 0.38 -8.35 -0.79
CA ASP A 43 -0.36 -9.60 -0.86
C ASP A 43 -1.69 -9.50 -0.10
N GLU A 44 -2.72 -10.15 -0.63
CA GLU A 44 -4.11 -10.05 -0.18
C GLU A 44 -4.58 -8.60 0.00
N CYS A 45 -4.37 -7.78 -1.05
CA CYS A 45 -4.55 -6.33 -1.02
C CYS A 45 -6.00 -5.89 -0.71
N HIS A 46 -6.98 -6.78 -0.84
CA HIS A 46 -8.36 -6.53 -0.41
C HIS A 46 -8.47 -6.23 1.10
N ASN A 47 -7.45 -6.55 1.89
CA ASN A 47 -7.33 -6.18 3.30
C ASN A 47 -6.92 -4.71 3.54
N ALA A 48 -6.65 -3.91 2.50
CA ALA A 48 -6.41 -2.47 2.59
C ALA A 48 -7.71 -1.67 2.83
N VAL A 49 -8.41 -2.02 3.91
CA VAL A 49 -9.68 -1.41 4.34
C VAL A 49 -9.58 -0.95 5.78
N LYS A 50 -10.40 0.03 6.17
CA LYS A 50 -10.47 0.56 7.54
C LYS A 50 -9.07 0.96 8.05
N ASN A 51 -8.72 0.62 9.30
CA ASN A 51 -7.40 0.89 9.89
C ASN A 51 -6.47 -0.33 9.83
N SER A 52 -6.50 -1.12 8.75
CA SER A 52 -5.51 -2.18 8.58
C SER A 52 -4.09 -1.58 8.43
N PRO A 53 -3.04 -2.35 8.75
CA PRO A 53 -1.66 -1.92 8.55
C PRO A 53 -1.38 -1.46 7.11
N TYR A 54 -1.99 -2.10 6.11
CA TYR A 54 -1.92 -1.67 4.72
C TYR A 54 -2.50 -0.27 4.49
N THR A 55 -3.67 0.05 5.05
CA THR A 55 -4.24 1.39 4.93
C THR A 55 -3.40 2.44 5.65
N VAL A 56 -2.80 2.11 6.80
CA VAL A 56 -1.89 3.01 7.52
C VAL A 56 -0.66 3.33 6.67
N PHE A 57 -0.01 2.30 6.10
CA PHE A 57 1.10 2.48 5.17
C PHE A 57 0.72 3.37 3.98
N MET A 58 -0.42 3.10 3.34
CA MET A 58 -0.89 3.90 2.19
C MET A 58 -1.20 5.34 2.58
N ARG A 59 -1.72 5.59 3.79
CA ARG A 59 -1.97 6.95 4.28
C ARG A 59 -0.68 7.76 4.40
N ILE A 60 0.42 7.14 4.82
CA ILE A 60 1.74 7.78 4.86
C ILE A 60 2.17 8.16 3.44
N CYS A 61 2.04 7.24 2.47
CA CYS A 61 2.36 7.50 1.06
C CYS A 61 1.53 8.66 0.49
N HIS A 62 0.21 8.63 0.70
CA HIS A 62 -0.71 9.69 0.25
C HIS A 62 -0.36 11.04 0.87
N ARG A 63 -0.09 11.09 2.19
CA ARG A 63 0.31 12.31 2.89
C ARG A 63 1.56 12.92 2.29
N LEU A 64 2.57 12.12 1.97
CA LEU A 64 3.80 12.60 1.33
C LEU A 64 3.54 13.11 -0.09
N ASN A 65 2.70 12.41 -0.85
CA ASN A 65 2.32 12.82 -2.20
C ASN A 65 1.62 14.20 -2.20
N PHE A 66 0.59 14.37 -1.35
CA PHE A 66 -0.21 15.61 -1.32
C PHE A 66 0.52 16.79 -0.68
N SER A 67 1.37 16.54 0.31
CA SER A 67 2.11 17.60 1.01
C SER A 67 3.33 18.11 0.24
N HIS A 68 3.70 17.48 -0.89
CA HIS A 68 4.92 17.79 -1.65
C HIS A 68 6.19 17.75 -0.79
N ARG A 69 6.20 16.92 0.27
CA ARG A 69 7.32 16.76 1.20
C ARG A 69 8.31 15.66 0.78
N ILE A 70 8.19 15.16 -0.45
CA ILE A 70 9.14 14.20 -1.01
C ILE A 70 10.46 14.94 -1.26
N LYS A 71 11.58 14.35 -0.82
CA LYS A 71 12.91 14.92 -1.03
C LYS A 71 13.20 15.10 -2.52
N PRO A 72 13.90 16.19 -2.93
CA PRO A 72 14.31 16.34 -4.33
C PRO A 72 15.09 15.12 -4.83
N GLY A 73 14.70 14.59 -5.98
CA GLY A 73 15.31 13.39 -6.56
C GLY A 73 14.78 12.05 -6.02
N SER A 74 13.84 12.06 -5.08
CA SER A 74 13.16 10.86 -4.58
C SER A 74 11.77 10.69 -5.20
N SER A 75 11.27 9.46 -5.22
CA SER A 75 9.91 9.12 -5.66
C SER A 75 9.23 8.19 -4.65
N LEU A 76 7.90 8.19 -4.64
CA LEU A 76 7.15 7.17 -3.91
C LEU A 76 7.25 5.82 -4.64
N PRO A 77 7.16 4.69 -3.90
CA PRO A 77 7.15 3.39 -4.53
C PRO A 77 5.92 3.20 -5.42
N GLN A 78 6.10 2.46 -6.51
CA GLN A 78 4.97 1.88 -7.22
C GLN A 78 4.25 0.88 -6.30
N ILE A 79 2.92 0.90 -6.28
CA ILE A 79 2.11 -0.04 -5.51
C ILE A 79 1.54 -1.12 -6.44
N LEU A 80 1.80 -2.38 -6.11
CA LEU A 80 1.21 -3.54 -6.79
C LEU A 80 0.40 -4.35 -5.77
N GLY A 81 -0.93 -4.36 -5.93
CA GLY A 81 -1.82 -5.17 -5.11
C GLY A 81 -2.14 -6.51 -5.75
N LEU A 82 -2.04 -7.60 -4.99
CA LEU A 82 -2.43 -8.95 -5.40
C LEU A 82 -3.66 -9.38 -4.61
N THR A 83 -4.69 -9.87 -5.30
CA THR A 83 -5.86 -10.47 -4.65
C THR A 83 -6.61 -11.36 -5.64
N ALA A 84 -7.24 -12.43 -5.15
CA ALA A 84 -8.19 -13.21 -5.94
C ALA A 84 -9.55 -12.49 -6.08
N SER A 85 -9.90 -11.62 -5.13
CA SER A 85 -11.16 -10.87 -5.12
C SER A 85 -11.00 -9.53 -4.43
N CYS A 86 -11.56 -8.46 -5.01
CA CYS A 86 -11.62 -7.15 -4.36
C CYS A 86 -12.67 -7.10 -3.23
N GLY A 87 -13.58 -8.08 -3.20
CA GLY A 87 -14.80 -8.05 -2.38
C GLY A 87 -15.77 -6.95 -2.81
N VAL A 88 -16.89 -6.85 -2.10
CA VAL A 88 -17.95 -5.83 -2.32
C VAL A 88 -18.34 -5.07 -1.05
N GLY A 89 -17.63 -5.29 0.05
CA GLY A 89 -17.87 -4.57 1.31
C GLY A 89 -19.26 -4.80 1.94
N GLY A 90 -19.92 -5.93 1.62
CA GLY A 90 -21.28 -6.21 2.08
C GLY A 90 -22.38 -5.47 1.31
N ALA A 91 -22.05 -4.90 0.14
CA ALA A 91 -23.02 -4.23 -0.72
C ALA A 91 -24.15 -5.16 -1.18
N SER A 92 -25.38 -4.66 -1.14
CA SER A 92 -26.58 -5.30 -1.70
C SER A 92 -26.98 -4.73 -3.07
N THR A 93 -26.30 -3.69 -3.54
CA THR A 93 -26.53 -3.08 -4.86
C THR A 93 -25.23 -3.04 -5.66
N GLU A 94 -25.34 -3.09 -6.99
CA GLU A 94 -24.19 -2.97 -7.89
C GLU A 94 -23.45 -1.64 -7.70
N LYS A 95 -24.19 -0.54 -7.52
CA LYS A 95 -23.62 0.78 -7.27
C LYS A 95 -22.73 0.79 -6.03
N ASP A 96 -23.19 0.17 -4.94
CA ASP A 96 -22.42 0.11 -3.70
C ASP A 96 -21.21 -0.82 -3.82
N ALA A 97 -21.33 -1.90 -4.58
CA ALA A 97 -20.21 -2.79 -4.89
C ALA A 97 -19.13 -2.06 -5.71
N ILE A 98 -19.51 -1.30 -6.74
CA ILE A 98 -18.59 -0.46 -7.52
C ILE A 98 -17.91 0.56 -6.60
N ASN A 99 -18.67 1.24 -5.74
CA ASN A 99 -18.12 2.21 -4.78
C ASN A 99 -17.09 1.57 -3.83
N HIS A 100 -17.32 0.33 -3.38
CA HIS A 100 -16.36 -0.41 -2.57
C HIS A 100 -15.05 -0.65 -3.34
N VAL A 101 -15.13 -1.15 -4.57
CA VAL A 101 -13.95 -1.41 -5.40
C VAL A 101 -13.19 -0.11 -5.73
N VAL A 102 -13.90 0.98 -6.03
CA VAL A 102 -13.30 2.30 -6.29
C VAL A 102 -12.58 2.82 -5.05
N LYS A 103 -13.17 2.69 -3.84
CA LYS A 103 -12.51 3.05 -2.59
C LYS A 103 -11.24 2.24 -2.36
N LEU A 104 -11.27 0.93 -2.60
CA LEU A 104 -10.09 0.08 -2.50
C LEU A 104 -8.98 0.55 -3.47
N CYS A 105 -9.35 0.85 -4.73
CA CYS A 105 -8.40 1.38 -5.71
C CYS A 105 -7.81 2.72 -5.27
N ALA A 106 -8.63 3.63 -4.73
CA ALA A 106 -8.16 4.91 -4.21
C ALA A 106 -7.19 4.74 -3.04
N VAL A 107 -7.46 3.81 -2.10
CA VAL A 107 -6.54 3.50 -0.99
C VAL A 107 -5.19 3.02 -1.54
N LEU A 108 -5.19 2.12 -2.52
CA LEU A 108 -3.97 1.52 -3.09
C LEU A 108 -3.28 2.39 -4.16
N ASN A 109 -3.78 3.60 -4.43
CA ASN A 109 -3.33 4.42 -5.57
C ASN A 109 -3.36 3.66 -6.91
N CYS A 110 -4.37 2.80 -7.08
CA CYS A 110 -4.51 1.91 -8.23
C CYS A 110 -5.22 2.62 -9.39
N GLN A 111 -4.58 2.65 -10.55
CA GLN A 111 -5.16 3.18 -11.80
C GLN A 111 -5.70 2.08 -12.72
N VAL A 112 -5.25 0.83 -12.55
CA VAL A 112 -5.55 -0.28 -13.46
C VAL A 112 -5.81 -1.54 -12.64
N ILE A 113 -7.01 -2.12 -12.81
CA ILE A 113 -7.32 -3.47 -12.31
C ILE A 113 -7.01 -4.47 -13.42
N SER A 114 -5.94 -5.24 -13.25
CA SER A 114 -5.56 -6.28 -14.19
C SER A 114 -6.32 -7.58 -13.92
N THR A 115 -6.93 -8.15 -14.96
CA THR A 115 -7.66 -9.42 -14.90
C THR A 115 -7.37 -10.20 -16.17
N VAL A 116 -7.39 -11.53 -16.11
CA VAL A 116 -7.22 -12.36 -17.31
C VAL A 116 -8.44 -12.18 -18.22
N ARG A 117 -8.22 -11.75 -19.47
CA ARG A 117 -9.28 -11.56 -20.48
C ARG A 117 -9.06 -12.36 -21.76
N LYS A 118 -7.82 -12.49 -22.24
CA LYS A 118 -7.49 -13.20 -23.48
C LYS A 118 -7.36 -14.71 -23.33
N ASN A 119 -6.84 -15.18 -22.19
CA ASN A 119 -6.56 -16.59 -21.91
C ASN A 119 -7.50 -17.11 -20.81
N ALA A 120 -8.78 -16.76 -20.88
CA ALA A 120 -9.76 -17.16 -19.85
C ALA A 120 -10.24 -18.61 -20.02
N ASP A 121 -10.13 -19.15 -21.23
CA ASP A 121 -10.51 -20.52 -21.53
C ASP A 121 -9.35 -21.47 -21.18
N THR A 122 -9.52 -22.25 -20.13
CA THR A 122 -8.83 -23.53 -20.00
C THR A 122 -9.50 -24.52 -20.95
N LYS A 123 -8.89 -24.75 -22.12
CA LYS A 123 -9.12 -25.99 -22.86
C LYS A 123 -8.52 -27.17 -22.09
#